data_AF-A0A4P7Y9C6-F1
#
_entry.id   AF-A0A4P7Y9C6-F1
#
_cell.length_a   1.000
_cell.length_b   1.000
_cell.length_c   1.000
_cell.angle_alpha   90.00
_cell.angle_beta   90.00
_cell.angle_gamma   90.00
#
_symmetry.space_group_name_H-M   'P 1'
#
loop_
_entity.id
_entity.type
_entity.pdbx_description
1 polymer ?
#
loop_
_entity_poly.entity_id
_entity_poly.type
_entity_poly.pdbx_seq_one_letter_code
_entity_poly.pdbx_strand_id
1 'polypeptide(L)'
;MSAIWLKALPYIAAVLLALGALYGAYHHGVSTTNATWQSQWNARDTRDAQAKAENEAYARTREQAYQQSINKAVQDGQRTIDQATADASAARASADGLRGTADNLAARLAASQTGGHSCTAAASQAATRAVMVLADVLKRSDERSGDLAGFADQSHSRGVTCEQAYDSLGK
;
A
#
# COMPACT_ATOMS: atom_id res chain seq x y z
N MET A 1 23.02 -94.89 -16.50
CA MET A 1 22.86 -93.45 -16.80
C MET A 1 23.60 -93.16 -18.09
N SER A 2 22.87 -92.92 -19.17
CA SER A 2 23.32 -93.10 -20.56
C SER A 2 24.41 -92.11 -20.98
N ALA A 3 25.40 -92.55 -21.77
CA ALA A 3 26.57 -91.79 -22.26
C ALA A 3 26.25 -90.44 -22.94
N ILE A 4 24.99 -90.20 -23.30
CA ILE A 4 24.44 -88.95 -23.82
C ILE A 4 24.51 -87.83 -22.76
N TRP A 5 24.26 -88.14 -21.48
CA TRP A 5 24.31 -87.16 -20.38
C TRP A 5 25.72 -86.64 -20.12
N LEU A 6 26.73 -87.51 -20.21
CA LEU A 6 28.14 -87.12 -20.08
C LEU A 6 28.60 -86.21 -21.23
N LYS A 7 28.07 -86.41 -22.43
CA LYS A 7 28.36 -85.56 -23.60
C LYS A 7 27.63 -84.22 -23.57
N ALA A 8 26.45 -84.14 -22.94
CA ALA A 8 25.64 -82.91 -22.84
C ALA A 8 26.10 -81.96 -21.73
N LEU A 9 26.71 -82.50 -20.66
CA LEU A 9 27.20 -81.76 -19.49
C LEU A 9 28.08 -80.52 -19.79
N PRO A 10 29.10 -80.58 -20.68
CA PRO A 10 29.91 -79.40 -21.00
C PRO A 10 29.12 -78.30 -21.72
N TYR A 11 28.14 -78.67 -22.57
CA TYR A 11 27.28 -77.70 -23.24
C TYR A 11 26.34 -77.01 -22.26
N ILE A 12 25.76 -77.76 -21.32
CA ILE A 12 24.93 -77.21 -20.25
C ILE A 12 25.75 -76.25 -19.38
N ALA A 13 26.97 -76.64 -18.99
CA ALA A 13 27.88 -75.79 -18.22
C ALA A 13 28.23 -74.50 -18.99
N ALA A 14 28.52 -74.59 -20.29
CA ALA A 14 28.80 -73.43 -21.12
C ALA A 14 27.60 -72.47 -21.23
N VAL A 15 26.39 -73.00 -21.39
CA VAL A 15 25.15 -72.19 -21.40
C VAL A 15 24.93 -71.49 -20.06
N LEU A 16 25.11 -72.19 -18.94
CA LEU A 16 24.97 -71.59 -17.61
C LEU A 16 25.99 -70.49 -17.36
N LEU A 17 27.24 -70.67 -17.81
CA LEU A 17 28.27 -69.62 -17.72
C LEU A 17 27.92 -68.41 -18.58
N ALA A 18 27.43 -68.62 -19.80
CA ALA A 18 27.00 -67.54 -20.68
C ALA A 18 25.82 -66.76 -20.06
N LEU A 19 24.82 -67.44 -19.51
CA LEU A 19 23.70 -66.80 -18.81
C LEU A 19 24.15 -66.03 -17.58
N GLY A 20 25.07 -66.58 -16.78
CA GLY A 20 25.64 -65.91 -15.62
C GLY A 20 26.40 -64.63 -15.99
N ALA A 21 27.20 -64.69 -17.07
CA ALA A 21 27.93 -63.52 -17.58
C ALA A 21 26.98 -62.43 -18.10
N LEU A 22 25.94 -62.81 -18.87
CA LEU A 22 24.93 -61.87 -19.37
C LEU A 22 24.14 -61.24 -18.22
N TYR A 23 23.75 -62.03 -17.23
CA TYR A 23 23.04 -61.54 -16.04
C TYR A 23 23.91 -60.57 -15.23
N GLY A 24 25.19 -60.91 -15.01
CA GLY A 24 26.15 -60.04 -14.34
C GLY A 24 26.37 -58.71 -15.08
N ALA A 25 26.55 -58.76 -16.40
CA ALA A 25 26.70 -57.57 -17.24
C ALA A 25 25.45 -56.68 -17.21
N TYR A 26 24.25 -57.27 -17.29
CA TYR A 26 22.98 -56.55 -17.20
C TYR A 26 22.82 -55.87 -15.83
N HIS A 27 23.01 -56.60 -14.73
CA HIS A 27 22.90 -56.03 -13.38
C HIS A 27 23.94 -54.94 -13.11
N HIS A 28 25.17 -55.11 -13.60
CA HIS A 28 26.19 -54.09 -13.50
C HIS A 28 25.81 -52.83 -14.30
N GLY A 29 25.28 -53.00 -15.52
CA GLY A 29 24.77 -51.89 -16.34
C GLY A 29 23.63 -51.13 -15.67
N VAL A 30 22.62 -51.85 -15.13
CA VAL A 30 21.48 -51.26 -14.43
C VAL A 30 21.92 -50.53 -13.16
N SER A 31 22.77 -51.14 -12.34
CA SER A 31 23.23 -50.53 -11.08
C SER A 31 24.08 -49.28 -11.31
N THR A 32 25.00 -49.31 -12.29
CA THR A 32 25.81 -48.15 -12.66
C THR A 32 24.97 -47.02 -13.24
N THR A 33 24.00 -47.36 -14.11
CA THR A 33 23.09 -46.38 -14.71
C THR A 33 22.20 -45.75 -13.64
N ASN A 34 21.61 -46.54 -12.75
CA ASN A 34 20.79 -46.04 -11.64
C ASN A 34 21.60 -45.15 -10.69
N ALA A 35 22.81 -45.55 -10.32
CA ALA A 35 23.68 -44.73 -9.47
C ALA A 35 24.02 -43.38 -10.12
N THR A 36 24.31 -43.40 -11.43
CA THR A 36 24.62 -42.19 -12.22
C THR A 36 23.41 -41.26 -12.26
N TRP A 37 22.23 -41.78 -12.59
CA TRP A 37 21.00 -40.98 -12.59
C TRP A 37 20.66 -40.45 -11.21
N GLN A 38 20.70 -41.28 -10.17
CA GLN A 38 20.42 -40.84 -8.80
C GLN A 38 21.33 -39.68 -8.38
N SER A 39 22.63 -39.75 -8.72
CA SER A 39 23.56 -38.66 -8.45
C SER A 39 23.18 -37.37 -9.18
N GLN A 40 22.82 -37.46 -10.47
CA GLN A 40 22.39 -36.31 -11.26
C GLN A 40 21.08 -35.69 -10.73
N TRP A 41 20.11 -36.52 -10.35
CA TRP A 41 18.85 -36.10 -9.74
C TRP A 41 19.09 -35.40 -8.39
N ASN A 42 19.86 -36.00 -7.49
CA ASN A 42 20.18 -35.38 -6.20
C ASN A 42 20.91 -34.04 -6.37
N ALA A 43 21.84 -33.94 -7.32
CA ALA A 43 22.54 -32.70 -7.62
C ALA A 43 21.59 -31.64 -8.20
N ARG A 44 20.63 -32.05 -9.04
CA ARG A 44 19.58 -31.17 -9.54
C ARG A 44 18.67 -30.70 -8.41
N ASP A 45 18.12 -31.59 -7.60
CA ASP A 45 17.21 -31.26 -6.50
C ASP A 45 17.87 -30.30 -5.52
N THR A 46 19.17 -30.47 -5.26
CA THR A 46 19.95 -29.55 -4.43
C THR A 46 20.01 -28.15 -5.06
N ARG A 47 20.31 -28.04 -6.36
CA ARG A 47 20.33 -26.75 -7.06
C ARG A 47 18.95 -26.11 -7.14
N ASP A 48 17.92 -26.90 -7.40
CA ASP A 48 16.53 -26.42 -7.48
C ASP A 48 16.07 -25.92 -6.09
N ALA A 49 16.45 -26.60 -5.01
CA ALA A 49 16.18 -26.16 -3.65
C ALA A 49 16.93 -24.87 -3.27
N GLN A 50 18.19 -24.75 -3.66
CA GLN A 50 18.99 -23.52 -3.45
C GLN A 50 18.40 -22.34 -4.24
N ALA A 51 18.12 -22.52 -5.53
CA ALA A 51 17.51 -21.50 -6.37
C ALA A 51 16.13 -21.08 -5.83
N LYS A 52 15.33 -22.03 -5.32
CA LYS A 52 14.06 -21.72 -4.66
C LYS A 52 14.28 -20.84 -3.43
N ALA A 53 15.19 -21.22 -2.54
CA ALA A 53 15.47 -20.48 -1.31
C ALA A 53 15.98 -19.05 -1.60
N GLU A 54 16.86 -18.89 -2.59
CA GLU A 54 17.38 -17.59 -3.02
C GLU A 54 16.27 -16.70 -3.62
N ASN A 55 15.43 -17.26 -4.50
CA ASN A 55 14.32 -16.53 -5.10
C ASN A 55 13.27 -16.12 -4.05
N GLU A 56 12.96 -17.01 -3.10
CA GLU A 56 12.04 -16.69 -1.99
C GLU A 56 12.62 -15.60 -1.08
N ALA A 57 13.91 -15.67 -0.76
CA ALA A 57 14.59 -14.64 0.02
C ALA A 57 14.55 -13.28 -0.70
N TYR A 58 14.92 -13.26 -1.98
CA TYR A 58 14.89 -12.05 -2.80
C TYR A 58 13.48 -11.44 -2.90
N ALA A 59 12.47 -12.28 -3.18
CA ALA A 59 11.08 -11.85 -3.24
C ALA A 59 10.60 -11.28 -1.89
N ARG A 60 10.95 -11.93 -0.76
CA ARG A 60 10.61 -11.42 0.57
C ARG A 60 11.29 -10.10 0.90
N THR A 61 12.55 -9.92 0.53
CA THR A 61 13.24 -8.63 0.71
C THR A 61 12.55 -7.52 -0.08
N ARG A 62 12.15 -7.78 -1.34
CA ARG A 62 11.39 -6.79 -2.13
C ARG A 62 10.04 -6.47 -1.51
N GLU A 63 9.29 -7.49 -1.09
CA GLU A 63 8.00 -7.31 -0.43
C GLU A 63 8.15 -6.46 0.84
N GLN A 64 9.14 -6.76 1.69
CA GLN A 64 9.41 -5.98 2.89
C GLN A 64 9.78 -4.52 2.58
N ALA A 65 10.57 -4.27 1.54
CA ALA A 65 10.91 -2.93 1.11
C ALA A 65 9.65 -2.16 0.67
N TYR A 66 8.78 -2.77 -0.13
CA TYR A 66 7.50 -2.15 -0.54
C TYR A 66 6.59 -1.87 0.65
N GLN A 67 6.43 -2.83 1.56
CA GLN A 67 5.62 -2.63 2.76
C GLN A 67 6.15 -1.48 3.62
N GLN A 68 7.47 -1.39 3.84
CA GLN A 68 8.06 -0.29 4.59
C GLN A 68 7.81 1.06 3.93
N SER A 69 7.97 1.13 2.61
CA SER A 69 7.79 2.37 1.84
C SER A 69 6.33 2.83 1.85
N ILE A 70 5.38 1.91 1.64
CA ILE A 70 3.94 2.18 1.73
C ILE A 70 3.56 2.63 3.14
N ASN A 71 4.03 1.92 4.18
CA ASN A 71 3.75 2.29 5.58
C ASN A 71 4.25 3.70 5.91
N LYS A 72 5.43 4.06 5.38
CA LYS A 72 5.97 5.41 5.52
C LYS A 72 5.10 6.45 4.80
N ALA A 73 4.70 6.19 3.56
CA ALA A 73 3.81 7.08 2.81
C ALA A 73 2.47 7.28 3.55
N VAL A 74 1.89 6.21 4.10
CA VAL A 74 0.65 6.30 4.91
C VAL A 74 0.86 7.11 6.18
N GLN A 75 1.96 6.91 6.92
CA GLN A 75 2.24 7.70 8.13
C GLN A 75 2.48 9.17 7.84
N ASP A 76 3.25 9.49 6.80
CA ASP A 76 3.55 10.86 6.40
C ASP A 76 2.28 11.54 5.84
N GLY A 77 1.46 10.80 5.11
CA GLY A 77 0.13 11.23 4.66
C GLY A 77 -0.82 11.53 5.82
N GLN A 78 -0.90 10.64 6.82
CA GLN A 78 -1.73 10.86 8.01
C GLN A 78 -1.27 12.09 8.79
N ARG A 79 0.05 12.29 8.96
CA ARG A 79 0.59 13.48 9.61
C ARG A 79 0.20 14.77 8.89
N THR A 80 0.17 14.73 7.55
CA THR A 80 -0.28 15.86 6.72
C THR A 80 -1.77 16.15 6.92
N ILE A 81 -2.61 15.10 6.96
CA ILE A 81 -4.05 15.24 7.25
C ILE A 81 -4.27 15.83 8.65
N ASP A 82 -3.54 15.35 9.66
CA ASP A 82 -3.66 15.81 11.03
C ASP A 82 -3.27 17.29 11.15
N GLN A 83 -2.19 17.69 10.48
CA GLN A 83 -1.74 19.08 10.43
C GLN A 83 -2.77 19.98 9.73
N ALA A 84 -3.24 19.59 8.54
CA ALA A 84 -4.28 20.35 7.83
C ALA A 84 -5.58 20.47 8.65
N THR A 85 -5.93 19.42 9.40
CA THR A 85 -7.09 19.44 10.31
C THR A 85 -6.88 20.42 11.46
N ALA A 86 -5.69 20.44 12.06
CA ALA A 86 -5.35 21.38 13.12
C ALA A 86 -5.35 22.83 12.60
N ASP A 87 -4.75 23.09 11.45
CA ASP A 87 -4.72 24.41 10.80
C ASP A 87 -6.15 24.89 10.47
N ALA A 88 -6.98 24.02 9.92
CA ALA A 88 -8.39 24.30 9.67
C ALA A 88 -9.17 24.59 10.97
N SER A 89 -8.86 23.92 12.08
CA SER A 89 -9.49 24.19 13.38
C SER A 89 -9.09 25.56 13.94
N ALA A 90 -7.81 25.94 13.81
CA ALA A 90 -7.31 27.25 14.22
C ALA A 90 -7.89 28.39 13.38
N ALA A 91 -8.03 28.17 12.06
CA ALA A 91 -8.69 29.10 11.15
C ALA A 91 -10.18 29.29 11.52
N ARG A 92 -10.92 28.21 11.81
CA ARG A 92 -12.32 28.30 12.27
C ARG A 92 -12.46 29.07 13.57
N ALA A 93 -11.59 28.83 14.55
CA ALA A 93 -11.61 29.58 15.81
C ALA A 93 -11.38 31.09 15.59
N SER A 94 -10.46 31.45 14.70
CA SER A 94 -10.20 32.85 14.33
C SER A 94 -11.38 33.49 13.60
N ALA A 95 -12.00 32.74 12.68
CA ALA A 95 -13.20 33.16 11.96
C ALA A 95 -14.39 33.37 12.88
N ASP A 96 -14.65 32.47 13.83
CA ASP A 96 -15.71 32.62 14.83
C ASP A 96 -15.51 33.86 15.69
N GLY A 97 -14.27 34.15 16.09
CA GLY A 97 -13.91 35.40 16.76
C GLY A 97 -14.25 36.62 15.90
N LEU A 98 -13.85 36.62 14.62
CA LEU A 98 -14.14 37.72 13.69
C LEU A 98 -15.65 37.93 13.51
N ARG A 99 -16.42 36.87 13.27
CA ARG A 99 -17.89 36.93 13.14
C ARG A 99 -18.53 37.49 14.41
N GLY A 100 -18.08 37.04 15.59
CA GLY A 100 -18.53 37.57 16.88
C GLY A 100 -18.22 39.06 17.05
N THR A 101 -17.06 39.53 16.60
CA THR A 101 -16.75 40.97 16.62
C THR A 101 -17.62 41.77 15.65
N ALA A 102 -17.93 41.21 14.48
CA ALA A 102 -18.82 41.83 13.49
C ALA A 102 -20.27 41.94 14.02
N ASP A 103 -20.79 40.87 14.65
CA ASP A 103 -22.11 40.86 15.29
C ASP A 103 -22.20 41.90 16.40
N ASN A 104 -21.18 41.97 17.27
CA ASN A 104 -21.11 42.99 18.32
C ASN A 104 -21.08 44.41 17.76
N LEU A 105 -20.31 44.65 16.69
CA LEU A 105 -20.25 45.96 16.03
C LEU A 105 -21.60 46.32 15.41
N ALA A 106 -22.24 45.40 14.72
CA ALA A 106 -23.56 45.58 14.14
C ALA A 106 -24.62 45.89 15.21
N ALA A 107 -24.61 45.16 16.33
CA ALA A 107 -25.51 45.39 17.46
C ALA A 107 -25.29 46.76 18.12
N ARG A 108 -24.02 47.18 18.31
CA ARG A 108 -23.70 48.49 18.88
C ARG A 108 -24.12 49.64 17.97
N LEU A 109 -23.95 49.51 16.65
CA LEU A 109 -24.45 50.48 15.67
C LEU A 109 -25.98 50.53 15.67
N ALA A 110 -26.65 49.37 15.75
CA ALA A 110 -28.11 49.32 15.83
C ALA A 110 -28.62 50.07 17.06
N ALA A 111 -28.00 49.85 18.22
CA ALA A 111 -28.36 50.50 19.48
C ALA A 111 -28.11 52.02 19.47
N SER A 112 -26.99 52.49 18.90
CA SER A 112 -26.62 53.92 18.88
C SER A 112 -27.55 54.77 18.01
N GLN A 113 -28.14 54.17 16.98
CA GLN A 113 -29.02 54.88 16.04
C GLN A 113 -30.48 55.02 16.53
N THR A 114 -30.84 54.37 17.64
CA THR A 114 -32.17 54.46 18.26
C THR A 114 -32.45 55.80 18.96
N GLY A 115 -31.42 56.64 19.17
CA GLY A 115 -31.52 57.93 19.87
C GLY A 115 -31.40 59.19 19.00
N GLY A 116 -31.32 59.06 17.67
CA GLY A 116 -31.04 60.18 16.75
C GLY A 116 -32.25 61.03 16.35
N HIS A 117 -32.00 62.29 15.99
CA HIS A 117 -33.01 63.26 15.53
C HIS A 117 -33.90 62.73 14.38
N SER A 118 -35.19 63.08 14.41
CA SER A 118 -36.22 62.56 13.48
C SER A 118 -35.88 62.76 11.99
N CYS A 119 -35.15 63.81 11.65
CA CYS A 119 -34.76 64.13 10.27
C CYS A 119 -33.74 63.14 9.65
N THR A 120 -32.98 62.40 10.46
CA THR A 120 -31.97 61.42 9.98
C THR A 120 -32.33 59.97 10.28
N ALA A 121 -33.40 59.71 11.04
CA ALA A 121 -33.79 58.39 11.52
C ALA A 121 -33.95 57.32 10.40
N ALA A 122 -34.52 57.69 9.24
CA ALA A 122 -34.69 56.76 8.12
C ALA A 122 -33.35 56.36 7.47
N ALA A 123 -32.45 57.34 7.28
CA ALA A 123 -31.11 57.10 6.75
C ALA A 123 -30.27 56.25 7.72
N SER A 124 -30.37 56.56 9.01
CA SER A 124 -29.79 55.78 10.10
C SER A 124 -30.27 54.33 10.08
N GLN A 125 -31.58 54.10 9.98
CA GLN A 125 -32.14 52.75 9.94
C GLN A 125 -31.71 51.95 8.70
N ALA A 126 -31.58 52.61 7.55
CA ALA A 126 -31.08 52.00 6.32
C ALA A 126 -29.60 51.58 6.46
N ALA A 127 -28.76 52.42 7.07
CA ALA A 127 -27.36 52.10 7.35
C ALA A 127 -27.23 50.89 8.30
N THR A 128 -28.03 50.82 9.36
CA THR A 128 -28.04 49.66 10.27
C THR A 128 -28.42 48.37 9.54
N ARG A 129 -29.44 48.39 8.67
CA ARG A 129 -29.82 47.23 7.84
C ARG A 129 -28.69 46.80 6.92
N ALA A 130 -27.99 47.75 6.28
CA ALA A 130 -26.87 47.44 5.42
C ALA A 130 -25.72 46.76 6.19
N VAL A 131 -25.38 47.23 7.39
CA VAL A 131 -24.33 46.63 8.23
C VAL A 131 -24.70 45.20 8.66
N MET A 132 -25.96 44.95 9.04
CA MET A 132 -26.42 43.59 9.39
C MET A 132 -26.33 42.63 8.20
N VAL A 133 -26.73 43.08 7.00
CA VAL A 133 -26.62 42.27 5.79
C VAL A 133 -25.16 41.98 5.44
N LEU A 134 -24.26 42.96 5.57
CA LEU A 134 -22.83 42.75 5.34
C LEU A 134 -22.22 41.75 6.33
N ALA A 135 -22.64 41.78 7.60
CA ALA A 135 -22.21 40.81 8.60
C ALA A 135 -22.70 39.39 8.27
N ASP A 136 -23.96 39.22 7.85
CA ASP A 136 -24.51 37.93 7.42
C ASP A 136 -23.81 37.38 6.17
N VAL A 137 -23.59 38.24 5.16
CA VAL A 137 -22.89 37.87 3.93
C VAL A 137 -21.45 37.47 4.22
N LEU A 138 -20.74 38.21 5.09
CA LEU A 138 -19.39 37.86 5.51
C LEU A 138 -19.37 36.48 6.17
N LYS A 139 -20.28 36.21 7.10
CA LYS A 139 -20.38 34.93 7.79
C LYS A 139 -20.61 33.77 6.81
N ARG A 140 -21.60 33.88 5.93
CA ARG A 140 -21.93 32.81 4.97
C ARG A 140 -20.83 32.60 3.94
N SER A 141 -20.16 33.67 3.51
CA SER A 141 -19.03 33.60 2.58
C SER A 141 -17.84 32.89 3.21
N ASP A 142 -17.52 33.23 4.46
CA ASP A 142 -16.42 32.65 5.22
C ASP A 142 -16.68 31.17 5.56
N GLU A 143 -17.89 30.83 6.03
CA GLU A 143 -18.31 29.44 6.27
C GLU A 143 -18.15 28.58 5.00
N ARG A 144 -18.66 29.07 3.86
CA ARG A 144 -18.55 28.35 2.58
C ARG A 144 -17.10 28.18 2.12
N SER A 145 -16.27 29.19 2.36
CA SER A 145 -14.85 29.14 2.01
C SER A 145 -14.12 28.11 2.87
N GLY A 146 -14.43 28.04 4.16
CA GLY A 146 -13.88 27.05 5.08
C GLY A 146 -14.27 25.61 4.74
N ASP A 147 -15.51 25.38 4.33
CA ASP A 147 -15.97 24.06 3.88
C ASP A 147 -15.24 23.61 2.61
N LEU A 148 -15.08 24.53 1.64
CA LEU A 148 -14.37 24.23 0.40
C LEU A 148 -12.88 23.96 0.64
N ALA A 149 -12.23 24.76 1.49
CA ALA A 149 -10.84 24.54 1.88
C ALA A 149 -10.67 23.17 2.56
N GLY A 150 -11.54 22.83 3.51
CA GLY A 150 -11.49 21.54 4.21
C GLY A 150 -11.69 20.34 3.30
N PHE A 151 -12.51 20.46 2.25
CA PHE A 151 -12.64 19.42 1.22
C PHE A 151 -11.39 19.33 0.35
N ALA A 152 -10.88 20.48 -0.11
CA ALA A 152 -9.70 20.56 -0.95
C ALA A 152 -8.47 19.94 -0.26
N ASP A 153 -8.18 20.34 0.99
CA ASP A 153 -7.04 19.85 1.76
C ASP A 153 -7.10 18.33 1.97
N GLN A 154 -8.27 17.79 2.32
CA GLN A 154 -8.46 16.34 2.47
C GLN A 154 -8.27 15.60 1.15
N SER A 155 -8.85 16.09 0.07
CA SER A 155 -8.74 15.46 -1.26
C SER A 155 -7.29 15.46 -1.75
N HIS A 156 -6.61 16.59 -1.61
CA HIS A 156 -5.21 16.77 -1.99
C HIS A 156 -4.29 15.88 -1.16
N SER A 157 -4.43 15.87 0.17
CA SER A 157 -3.59 15.06 1.04
C SER A 157 -3.74 13.57 0.75
N ARG A 158 -4.97 13.09 0.47
CA ARG A 158 -5.21 11.70 0.07
C ARG A 158 -4.59 11.40 -1.30
N GLY A 159 -4.75 12.30 -2.27
CA GLY A 159 -4.17 12.17 -3.60
C GLY A 159 -2.65 12.06 -3.57
N VAL A 160 -1.98 13.00 -2.92
CA VAL A 160 -0.51 13.00 -2.76
C VAL A 160 -0.03 11.75 -2.05
N THR A 161 -0.75 11.27 -1.03
CA THR A 161 -0.41 10.01 -0.33
C THR A 161 -0.47 8.81 -1.29
N CYS A 162 -1.50 8.74 -2.14
CA CYS A 162 -1.62 7.67 -3.15
C CYS A 162 -0.50 7.74 -4.20
N GLU A 163 -0.17 8.95 -4.69
CA GLU A 163 0.92 9.15 -5.64
C GLU A 163 2.27 8.73 -5.04
N GLN A 164 2.55 9.17 -3.81
CA GLN A 164 3.77 8.78 -3.10
C GLN A 164 3.85 7.26 -2.88
N ALA A 165 2.75 6.62 -2.50
CA ALA A 165 2.71 5.17 -2.34
C ALA A 165 3.00 4.46 -3.67
N TYR A 166 2.47 4.95 -4.78
CA TYR A 166 2.72 4.38 -6.11
C TYR A 166 4.17 4.59 -6.57
N ASP A 167 4.68 5.82 -6.47
CA ASP A 167 6.06 6.16 -6.82
C ASP A 167 7.08 5.35 -6.01
N SER A 168 6.69 4.92 -4.80
CA SER A 168 7.50 4.09 -3.93
C SER A 168 7.69 2.65 -4.44
N LEU A 169 6.84 2.18 -5.35
CA LEU A 169 6.93 0.85 -5.97
C LEU A 169 7.87 0.83 -7.19
N GLY A 170 8.08 1.99 -7.82
CA GLY A 170 8.92 2.15 -9.00
C GLY A 170 10.39 2.49 -8.71
N LYS A 171 10.75 2.69 -7.45
CA LYS A 171 12.12 2.90 -6.96
C LYS A 171 12.67 1.60 -6.38
#